data_AF-A0A5N6K3R9-F1
#
_entry.id   AF-A0A5N6K3R9-F1
#
_cell.length_a   1.000
_cell.length_b   1.000
_cell.length_c   1.000
_cell.angle_alpha   90.00
_cell.angle_beta   90.00
_cell.angle_gamma   90.00
#
_symmetry.space_group_name_H-M   'P 1'
#
loop_
_entity.id
_entity.type
_entity.pdbx_description
1 polymer ?
#
loop_
_entity_poly.entity_id
_entity_poly.type
_entity_poly.pdbx_seq_one_letter_code
_entity_poly.pdbx_strand_id
1 'polypeptide(L)'
;MEEFNTNAYWAYFECPGDEADFPLRHYESVNTNHICLPEGWAWVIRLPSWEGSSIPNLTAMINHLLDLNTAKIPADSYPSVRELVNRFQVKFRWVVSIGFALRSDVVYPENISSYGSNEAEQKFNWIISRYQKVSELMEKHKLIQDLYGPGTTWFVRKGLAFRTPRVTGRDWLAIGDATGFTNPLYSPGINANMSTSIYAAEMTKDYLSTKNTSSKKDLLQKYEQFCKDRILNLQRMNVLNYVCMRSPELGPLGPIWQYLCGTGNEKFQNAKNLNLQNVHELLTTWDWGSNQKEFIAFSKLAMQMLDGPPDAKLSPITIDAVKCLSADHLKLAMSSGKYTGRWAGLLRWKCVYCGWKHTIEESTKVLYQS
;
A
#
# COMPACT_ATOMS: atom_id res chain seq x y z
N MET A 1 6.12 -17.84 10.24
CA MET A 1 6.14 -17.42 8.83
C MET A 1 6.36 -18.70 8.04
N GLU A 2 5.26 -19.43 7.79
CA GLU A 2 5.23 -20.65 6.96
C GLU A 2 4.39 -20.38 5.69
N GLU A 3 4.23 -19.11 5.32
CA GLU A 3 3.50 -18.66 4.12
C GLU A 3 4.51 -18.19 3.06
N PHE A 4 4.07 -18.07 1.81
CA PHE A 4 4.93 -17.55 0.73
C PHE A 4 5.48 -16.15 1.06
N ASN A 5 6.69 -15.85 0.59
CA ASN A 5 7.21 -14.48 0.58
C ASN A 5 6.89 -13.84 -0.79
N THR A 6 7.35 -12.61 -1.04
CA THR A 6 7.12 -11.93 -2.30
C THR A 6 8.43 -11.36 -2.86
N ASN A 7 8.51 -11.25 -4.17
CA ASN A 7 9.60 -10.64 -4.93
C ASN A 7 9.02 -9.50 -5.76
N ALA A 8 9.73 -8.38 -5.84
CA ALA A 8 9.37 -7.23 -6.67
C ALA A 8 10.32 -7.05 -7.85
N TYR A 9 9.76 -6.74 -9.01
CA TYR A 9 10.48 -6.37 -10.24
C TYR A 9 9.84 -5.12 -10.82
N TRP A 10 10.60 -4.08 -11.11
CA TRP A 10 10.03 -2.80 -11.56
C TRP A 10 10.95 -1.99 -12.44
N ALA A 11 10.35 -1.02 -13.12
CA ALA A 11 11.01 -0.01 -13.92
C ALA A 11 10.19 1.30 -13.91
N TYR A 12 10.70 2.30 -14.62
CA TYR A 12 10.06 3.59 -14.78
C TYR A 12 9.75 3.85 -16.25
N PHE A 13 8.58 4.42 -16.49
CA PHE A 13 8.02 4.61 -17.82
C PHE A 13 7.64 6.08 -18.03
N GLU A 14 7.58 6.51 -19.28
CA GLU A 14 7.03 7.81 -19.67
C GLU A 14 5.55 7.87 -19.24
N CYS A 15 5.12 9.03 -18.74
CA CYS A 15 3.70 9.27 -18.47
C CYS A 15 3.00 9.66 -19.78
N PRO A 16 2.04 8.87 -20.28
CA PRO A 16 1.25 9.30 -21.42
C PRO A 16 0.44 10.54 -21.03
N GLY A 17 0.33 11.49 -21.95
CA GLY A 17 -0.46 12.70 -21.74
C GLY A 17 -1.97 12.46 -21.85
N ASP A 18 -2.37 11.53 -22.72
CA ASP A 18 -3.77 11.12 -22.94
C ASP A 18 -3.97 9.67 -22.47
N GLU A 19 -5.03 9.48 -21.68
CA GLU A 19 -5.40 8.20 -21.06
C GLU A 19 -6.69 7.62 -21.66
N ALA A 20 -7.32 8.30 -22.63
CA ALA A 20 -8.60 7.88 -23.21
C ALA A 20 -8.56 6.47 -23.83
N ASP A 21 -7.40 6.08 -24.37
CA ASP A 21 -7.20 4.80 -25.05
C ASP A 21 -6.69 3.67 -24.13
N PHE A 22 -6.70 3.87 -22.80
CA PHE A 22 -6.31 2.80 -21.87
C PHE A 22 -7.35 1.67 -21.87
N PRO A 23 -6.92 0.38 -21.83
CA PRO A 23 -7.80 -0.79 -21.97
C PRO A 23 -8.61 -1.11 -20.69
N LEU A 24 -8.79 -0.13 -19.81
CA LEU A 24 -9.43 -0.26 -18.51
C LEU A 24 -10.52 0.80 -18.37
N ARG A 25 -11.78 0.35 -18.32
CA ARG A 25 -12.94 1.25 -18.21
C ARG A 25 -12.85 2.10 -16.94
N HIS A 26 -12.98 3.41 -17.10
CA HIS A 26 -12.87 4.40 -16.02
C HIS A 26 -11.52 4.35 -15.28
N TYR A 27 -10.44 4.09 -16.02
CA TYR A 27 -9.08 4.24 -15.54
C TYR A 27 -8.77 5.73 -15.33
N GLU A 28 -8.04 6.02 -14.26
CA GLU A 28 -7.57 7.36 -13.95
C GLU A 28 -6.18 7.23 -13.30
N SER A 29 -5.13 7.77 -13.94
CA SER A 29 -3.75 7.65 -13.44
C SER A 29 -3.46 8.41 -12.15
N VAL A 30 -4.38 9.28 -11.73
CA VAL A 30 -4.28 10.02 -10.46
C VAL A 30 -4.44 9.09 -9.24
N ASN A 31 -4.97 7.89 -9.43
CA ASN A 31 -5.04 6.85 -8.41
C ASN A 31 -3.72 6.05 -8.36
N THR A 32 -3.37 5.52 -7.18
CA THR A 32 -2.48 4.35 -7.12
C THR A 32 -3.25 3.15 -7.68
N ASN A 33 -2.98 2.81 -8.94
CA ASN A 33 -3.67 1.74 -9.63
C ASN A 33 -3.04 0.38 -9.30
N HIS A 34 -3.89 -0.64 -9.14
CA HIS A 34 -3.50 -2.00 -8.77
C HIS A 34 -4.03 -2.99 -9.81
N ILE A 35 -3.13 -3.69 -10.49
CA ILE A 35 -3.48 -4.76 -11.43
C ILE A 35 -3.28 -6.08 -10.70
N CYS A 36 -4.39 -6.70 -10.28
CA CYS A 36 -4.35 -7.89 -9.43
C CYS A 36 -4.44 -9.18 -10.25
N LEU A 37 -3.57 -10.13 -9.94
CA LEU A 37 -3.39 -11.42 -10.63
C LEU A 37 -3.30 -12.55 -9.58
N PRO A 38 -3.47 -13.83 -9.96
CA PRO A 38 -3.27 -14.94 -9.02
C PRO A 38 -1.86 -15.01 -8.41
N GLU A 39 -0.84 -14.61 -9.17
CA GLU A 39 0.58 -14.56 -8.79
C GLU A 39 0.92 -13.40 -7.88
N GLY A 40 0.06 -12.39 -7.77
CA GLY A 40 0.31 -11.17 -7.03
C GLY A 40 -0.34 -9.96 -7.68
N TRP A 41 0.38 -8.86 -7.78
CA TRP A 41 -0.19 -7.64 -8.37
C TRP A 41 0.89 -6.71 -8.91
N ALA A 42 0.48 -5.77 -9.77
CA ALA A 42 1.31 -4.64 -10.17
C ALA A 42 0.77 -3.32 -9.63
N TRP A 43 1.69 -2.47 -9.16
CA TRP A 43 1.39 -1.05 -8.94
C TRP A 43 1.59 -0.27 -10.24
N VAL A 44 0.78 0.77 -10.42
CA VAL A 44 0.96 1.79 -11.46
C VAL A 44 0.76 3.15 -10.81
N ILE A 45 1.86 3.90 -10.65
CA ILE A 45 1.89 5.16 -9.91
C ILE A 45 2.44 6.24 -10.81
N ARG A 46 1.61 7.23 -11.15
CA ARG A 46 2.05 8.46 -11.79
C ARG A 46 2.68 9.39 -10.76
N LEU A 47 3.89 9.88 -11.03
CA LEU A 47 4.59 10.82 -10.16
C LEU A 47 5.50 11.78 -10.95
N PRO A 48 5.76 12.98 -10.41
CA PRO A 48 6.80 13.84 -10.97
C PRO A 48 8.18 13.31 -10.60
N SER A 49 9.14 13.44 -11.52
CA SER A 49 10.56 13.21 -11.28
C SER A 49 11.35 14.49 -11.52
N TRP A 50 12.25 14.78 -10.58
CA TRP A 50 13.20 15.90 -10.62
C TRP A 50 14.63 15.44 -10.92
N GLU A 51 14.79 14.17 -11.31
CA GLU A 51 16.09 13.57 -11.61
C GLU A 51 16.88 14.35 -12.66
N GLY A 52 18.20 14.39 -12.46
CA GLY A 52 19.13 15.20 -13.25
C GLY A 52 19.23 16.67 -12.80
N SER A 53 18.52 17.08 -11.76
CA SER A 53 18.71 18.38 -11.11
C SER A 53 19.90 18.35 -10.15
N SER A 54 20.61 19.47 -10.01
CA SER A 54 21.66 19.58 -8.99
C SER A 54 21.04 19.71 -7.59
N ILE A 55 21.69 19.11 -6.59
CA ILE A 55 21.25 19.22 -5.19
C ILE A 55 21.14 20.69 -4.73
N PRO A 56 22.11 21.59 -4.99
CA PRO A 56 21.98 22.99 -4.57
C PRO A 56 20.74 23.69 -5.14
N ASN A 57 20.40 23.44 -6.42
CA ASN A 57 19.23 24.04 -7.05
C ASN A 57 17.92 23.49 -6.48
N LEU A 58 17.86 22.17 -6.22
CA LEU A 58 16.71 21.55 -5.54
C LEU A 58 16.54 22.09 -4.13
N THR A 59 17.62 22.23 -3.37
CA THR A 59 17.57 22.81 -2.02
C THR A 59 17.05 24.25 -2.04
N ALA A 60 17.52 25.07 -2.99
CA ALA A 60 17.03 26.44 -3.15
C ALA A 60 15.53 26.48 -3.49
N MET A 61 15.06 25.60 -4.39
CA MET A 61 13.65 25.48 -4.72
C MET A 61 12.80 25.05 -3.52
N ILE A 62 13.25 24.03 -2.76
CA ILE A 62 12.55 23.52 -1.58
C ILE A 62 12.46 24.61 -0.50
N ASN A 63 13.56 25.30 -0.21
CA ASN A 63 13.56 26.40 0.76
C ASN A 63 12.59 27.50 0.36
N HIS A 64 12.56 27.88 -0.93
CA HIS A 64 11.58 28.85 -1.41
C HIS A 64 10.13 28.40 -1.16
N LEU A 65 9.80 27.13 -1.43
CA LEU A 65 8.45 26.59 -1.18
C LEU A 65 8.10 26.56 0.32
N LEU A 66 9.08 26.30 1.19
CA LEU A 66 8.92 26.35 2.64
C LEU A 66 8.71 27.80 3.14
N ASP A 67 9.40 28.77 2.55
CA ASP A 67 9.23 30.19 2.85
C ASP A 67 7.82 30.67 2.47
N LEU A 68 7.32 30.28 1.28
CA LEU A 68 5.95 30.58 0.86
C LEU A 68 4.92 29.98 1.82
N ASN A 69 5.14 28.74 2.27
CA ASN A 69 4.23 28.08 3.22
C ASN A 69 4.26 28.77 4.59
N THR A 70 5.44 29.19 5.04
CA THR A 70 5.64 29.91 6.30
C THR A 70 4.96 31.28 6.26
N ALA A 71 5.03 31.96 5.12
CA ALA A 71 4.33 33.21 4.84
C ALA A 71 2.82 33.03 4.58
N LYS A 72 2.30 31.79 4.60
CA LYS A 72 0.89 31.45 4.34
C LYS A 72 0.38 32.02 3.02
N ILE A 73 1.23 31.98 2.00
CA ILE A 73 0.85 32.45 0.67
C ILE A 73 -0.32 31.58 0.14
N PRO A 74 -1.35 32.17 -0.47
CA PRO A 74 -2.44 31.40 -1.07
C PRO A 74 -1.91 30.44 -2.15
N ALA A 75 -2.53 29.26 -2.26
CA ALA A 75 -2.09 28.21 -3.19
C ALA A 75 -2.04 28.70 -4.66
N ASP A 76 -3.01 29.51 -5.09
CA ASP A 76 -3.05 30.06 -6.46
C ASP A 76 -1.92 31.08 -6.75
N SER A 77 -1.23 31.53 -5.71
CA SER A 77 -0.05 32.41 -5.82
C SER A 77 1.28 31.63 -5.77
N TYR A 78 1.24 30.31 -5.62
CA TYR A 78 2.45 29.50 -5.74
C TYR A 78 2.91 29.46 -7.20
N PRO A 79 4.23 29.51 -7.47
CA PRO A 79 4.75 29.29 -8.81
C PRO A 79 4.35 27.90 -9.32
N SER A 80 3.90 27.84 -10.56
CA SER A 80 3.71 26.60 -11.30
C SER A 80 5.02 25.82 -11.43
N VAL A 81 4.93 24.53 -11.71
CA VAL A 81 6.11 23.68 -11.97
C VAL A 81 7.01 24.28 -13.06
N ARG A 82 6.42 24.84 -14.12
CA ARG A 82 7.18 25.47 -15.22
C ARG A 82 7.99 26.67 -14.73
N GLU A 83 7.41 27.49 -13.86
CA GLU A 83 8.10 28.63 -13.27
C GLU A 83 9.20 28.19 -12.31
N LEU A 84 8.97 27.15 -11.50
CA LEU A 84 9.99 26.58 -10.61
C LEU A 84 11.20 26.04 -11.42
N VAL A 85 10.93 25.28 -12.49
CA VAL A 85 11.95 24.77 -13.42
C VAL A 85 12.82 25.90 -13.96
N ASN A 86 12.20 26.96 -14.47
CA ASN A 86 12.92 28.11 -15.03
C ASN A 86 13.67 28.91 -13.96
N ARG A 87 13.05 29.14 -12.81
CA ARG A 87 13.62 29.99 -11.76
C ARG A 87 14.82 29.33 -11.09
N PHE A 88 14.71 28.04 -10.77
CA PHE A 88 15.75 27.32 -10.03
C PHE A 88 16.65 26.48 -10.93
N GLN A 89 16.44 26.50 -12.26
CA GLN A 89 17.24 25.75 -13.22
C GLN A 89 17.28 24.24 -12.87
N VAL A 90 16.12 23.69 -12.51
CA VAL A 90 15.94 22.26 -12.20
C VAL A 90 15.35 21.51 -13.40
N LYS A 91 15.44 20.19 -13.40
CA LYS A 91 14.84 19.31 -14.40
C LYS A 91 13.53 18.77 -13.87
N PHE A 92 12.57 18.57 -14.76
CA PHE A 92 11.26 18.03 -14.42
C PHE A 92 10.74 17.15 -15.55
N ARG A 93 10.09 16.03 -15.19
CA ARG A 93 9.24 15.25 -16.09
C ARG A 93 8.20 14.45 -15.31
N TRP A 94 7.09 14.13 -15.95
CA TRP A 94 6.16 13.13 -15.44
C TRP A 94 6.63 11.72 -15.81
N VAL A 95 6.61 10.82 -14.84
CA VAL A 95 6.95 9.40 -15.03
C VAL A 95 5.86 8.52 -14.40
N VAL A 96 5.86 7.25 -14.79
CA VAL A 96 5.03 6.22 -14.18
C VAL A 96 5.94 5.15 -13.61
N SER A 97 5.85 4.90 -12.31
CA SER A 97 6.47 3.73 -11.68
C SER A 97 5.54 2.54 -11.86
N ILE A 98 6.03 1.48 -12.51
CA ILE A 98 5.28 0.23 -12.68
C ILE A 98 6.14 -0.92 -12.19
N GLY A 99 5.58 -1.73 -11.32
CA GLY A 99 6.27 -2.89 -10.77
C GLY A 99 5.33 -3.99 -10.34
N PHE A 100 5.79 -5.23 -10.47
CA PHE A 100 5.07 -6.41 -10.04
C PHE A 100 5.63 -6.90 -8.71
N ALA A 101 4.77 -7.10 -7.72
CA ALA A 101 5.07 -7.79 -6.47
C ALA A 101 4.43 -9.19 -6.52
N LEU A 102 5.23 -10.18 -6.90
CA LEU A 102 4.77 -11.56 -7.15
C LEU A 102 5.14 -12.47 -5.98
N ARG A 103 4.34 -13.51 -5.75
CA ARG A 103 4.64 -14.54 -4.75
C ARG A 103 5.96 -15.25 -5.08
N SER A 104 6.69 -15.66 -4.05
CA SER A 104 7.99 -16.33 -4.19
C SER A 104 7.87 -17.76 -4.72
N ASP A 105 6.68 -18.35 -4.64
CA ASP A 105 6.33 -19.70 -5.10
C ASP A 105 5.74 -19.71 -6.53
N VAL A 106 5.82 -18.60 -7.26
CA VAL A 106 5.52 -18.59 -8.71
C VAL A 106 6.54 -19.45 -9.45
N VAL A 107 6.04 -20.41 -10.22
CA VAL A 107 6.85 -21.27 -11.08
C VAL A 107 7.05 -20.57 -12.42
N TYR A 108 8.31 -20.30 -12.77
CA TYR A 108 8.70 -19.72 -14.05
C TYR A 108 9.16 -20.84 -15.00
N PRO A 109 8.99 -20.70 -16.33
CA PRO A 109 9.63 -21.58 -17.30
C PRO A 109 11.15 -21.58 -17.11
N GLU A 110 11.80 -22.71 -17.41
CA GLU A 110 13.25 -22.86 -17.28
C GLU A 110 14.04 -21.83 -18.10
N ASN A 111 13.50 -21.47 -19.27
CA ASN A 111 14.09 -20.46 -20.14
C ASN A 111 13.10 -19.34 -20.45
N ILE A 112 13.39 -18.16 -19.91
CA ILE A 112 12.70 -16.89 -20.20
C ILE A 112 13.66 -15.83 -20.76
N SER A 113 14.79 -16.24 -21.33
CA SER A 113 15.81 -15.33 -21.89
C SER A 113 15.29 -14.47 -23.04
N SER A 114 14.26 -14.91 -23.77
CA SER A 114 13.61 -14.11 -24.81
C SER A 114 12.88 -12.87 -24.28
N TYR A 115 12.69 -12.76 -22.96
CA TYR A 115 11.98 -11.65 -22.34
C TYR A 115 12.90 -10.53 -21.83
N GLY A 116 14.22 -10.67 -21.94
CA GLY A 116 15.13 -9.64 -21.45
C GLY A 116 16.58 -10.07 -21.24
N SER A 117 17.39 -9.07 -20.93
CA SER A 117 18.84 -9.19 -20.70
C SER A 117 19.21 -9.56 -19.26
N ASN A 118 18.30 -9.37 -18.30
CA ASN A 118 18.53 -9.60 -16.87
C ASN A 118 17.28 -10.17 -16.17
N GLU A 119 17.43 -10.69 -14.93
CA GLU A 119 16.33 -11.34 -14.19
C GLU A 119 15.10 -10.44 -14.02
N ALA A 120 15.30 -9.16 -13.73
CA ALA A 120 14.20 -8.22 -13.48
C ALA A 120 13.39 -7.98 -14.75
N GLU A 121 14.05 -7.66 -15.86
CA GLU A 121 13.44 -7.47 -17.16
C GLU A 121 12.72 -8.74 -17.65
N GLN A 122 13.40 -9.89 -17.56
CA GLN A 122 12.85 -11.17 -18.01
C GLN A 122 11.56 -11.52 -17.27
N LYS A 123 11.55 -11.41 -15.93
CA LYS A 123 10.36 -11.75 -15.14
C LYS A 123 9.24 -10.74 -15.27
N PHE A 124 9.58 -9.46 -15.39
CA PHE A 124 8.62 -8.38 -15.63
C PHE A 124 7.91 -8.56 -16.98
N ASN A 125 8.66 -8.78 -18.06
CA ASN A 125 8.09 -8.97 -19.39
C ASN A 125 7.39 -10.33 -19.54
N TRP A 126 7.87 -11.38 -18.87
CA TRP A 126 7.18 -12.67 -18.83
C TRP A 126 5.81 -12.57 -18.16
N ILE A 127 5.69 -11.90 -17.02
CA ILE A 127 4.38 -11.79 -16.36
C ILE A 127 3.41 -10.95 -17.20
N ILE A 128 3.88 -9.92 -17.91
CA ILE A 128 3.07 -9.14 -18.86
C ILE A 128 2.53 -10.04 -19.97
N SER A 129 3.38 -10.87 -20.59
CA SER A 129 2.99 -11.70 -21.74
C SER A 129 1.91 -12.74 -21.40
N ARG A 130 1.75 -13.07 -20.11
CA ARG A 130 0.74 -14.03 -19.65
C ARG A 130 -0.69 -13.47 -19.65
N TYR A 131 -0.87 -12.15 -19.69
CA TYR A 131 -2.17 -11.52 -19.56
C TYR A 131 -2.38 -10.47 -20.64
N GLN A 132 -3.26 -10.76 -21.60
CA GLN A 132 -3.55 -9.87 -22.73
C GLN A 132 -3.84 -8.42 -22.29
N LYS A 133 -4.72 -8.22 -21.30
CA LYS A 133 -5.05 -6.87 -20.80
C LYS A 133 -3.88 -6.14 -20.15
N VAL A 134 -2.93 -6.89 -19.57
CA VAL A 134 -1.71 -6.32 -19.00
C VAL A 134 -0.78 -5.90 -20.14
N SER A 135 -0.62 -6.73 -21.17
CA SER A 135 0.11 -6.38 -22.40
C SER A 135 -0.44 -5.11 -23.04
N GLU A 136 -1.75 -5.06 -23.30
CA GLU A 136 -2.44 -3.90 -23.90
C GLU A 136 -2.24 -2.62 -23.08
N LEU A 137 -2.21 -2.72 -21.75
CA LEU A 137 -1.94 -1.59 -20.88
C LEU A 137 -0.47 -1.15 -20.95
N MET A 138 0.45 -2.12 -20.95
CA MET A 138 1.89 -1.85 -20.98
C MET A 138 2.34 -1.30 -22.33
N GLU A 139 1.65 -1.61 -23.43
CA GLU A 139 1.88 -1.00 -24.75
C GLU A 139 1.67 0.53 -24.76
N LYS A 140 0.91 1.06 -23.80
CA LYS A 140 0.71 2.52 -23.62
C LYS A 140 1.87 3.20 -22.87
N HIS A 141 2.83 2.42 -22.36
CA HIS A 141 3.92 2.91 -21.53
C HIS A 141 5.26 2.68 -22.22
N LYS A 142 6.06 3.75 -22.35
CA LYS A 142 7.40 3.67 -22.93
C LYS A 142 8.45 3.63 -21.83
N LEU A 143 9.29 2.59 -21.83
CA LEU A 143 10.36 2.39 -20.83
C LEU A 143 11.36 3.55 -20.86
N ILE A 144 11.72 4.07 -19.68
CA ILE A 144 12.79 5.05 -19.50
C ILE A 144 14.07 4.31 -19.11
N GLN A 145 15.12 4.48 -19.92
CA GLN A 145 16.44 3.94 -19.61
C GLN A 145 17.11 4.77 -18.51
N ASP A 146 17.63 4.08 -17.48
CA ASP A 146 18.55 4.62 -16.48
C ASP A 146 18.09 5.95 -15.84
N LEU A 147 16.79 6.02 -15.48
CA LEU A 147 16.18 7.23 -14.91
C LEU A 147 16.94 7.75 -13.68
N TYR A 148 17.49 6.85 -12.85
CA TYR A 148 18.22 7.15 -11.62
C TYR A 148 19.73 6.90 -11.75
N GLY A 149 20.26 6.95 -12.98
CA GLY A 149 21.68 6.71 -13.30
C GLY A 149 21.95 5.32 -13.90
N PRO A 150 23.20 5.03 -14.29
CA PRO A 150 23.53 3.79 -14.99
C PRO A 150 23.13 2.52 -14.23
N GLY A 151 22.50 1.57 -14.92
CA GLY A 151 22.07 0.29 -14.33
C GLY A 151 20.78 0.37 -13.53
N THR A 152 19.99 1.43 -13.70
CA THR A 152 18.72 1.67 -12.98
C THR A 152 17.48 1.57 -13.86
N THR A 153 17.63 1.06 -15.08
CA THR A 153 16.48 0.77 -15.96
C THR A 153 15.55 -0.26 -15.32
N TRP A 154 16.11 -1.32 -14.74
CA TRP A 154 15.36 -2.42 -14.14
C TRP A 154 15.84 -2.68 -12.71
N PHE A 155 14.89 -2.97 -11.83
CA PHE A 155 15.16 -3.26 -10.43
C PHE A 155 14.53 -4.58 -10.01
N VAL A 156 15.19 -5.27 -9.08
CA VAL A 156 14.69 -6.48 -8.43
C VAL A 156 14.95 -6.44 -6.93
N ARG A 157 13.97 -6.90 -6.15
CA ARG A 157 14.16 -7.20 -4.72
C ARG A 157 13.41 -8.48 -4.36
N LYS A 158 14.10 -9.45 -3.76
CA LYS A 158 13.56 -10.76 -3.42
C LYS A 158 13.41 -10.93 -1.92
N GLY A 159 12.42 -11.71 -1.49
CA GLY A 159 12.17 -11.95 -0.07
C GLY A 159 11.79 -10.67 0.68
N LEU A 160 10.77 -9.96 0.20
CA LEU A 160 10.37 -8.65 0.74
C LEU A 160 10.01 -8.68 2.22
N ALA A 161 9.22 -9.65 2.67
CA ALA A 161 8.69 -9.67 4.01
C ALA A 161 9.73 -10.17 5.01
N PHE A 162 9.95 -9.41 6.09
CA PHE A 162 10.80 -9.78 7.22
C PHE A 162 10.34 -9.09 8.51
N ARG A 163 10.77 -9.62 9.65
CA ARG A 163 10.54 -9.01 10.97
C ARG A 163 11.81 -9.09 11.80
N THR A 164 12.14 -8.00 12.48
CA THR A 164 13.23 -7.98 13.45
C THR A 164 12.73 -8.53 14.79
N PRO A 165 13.32 -9.62 15.34
CA PRO A 165 12.83 -10.24 16.58
C PRO A 165 12.95 -9.37 17.83
N ARG A 166 13.87 -8.40 17.80
CA ARG A 166 14.13 -7.46 18.89
C ARG A 166 14.43 -6.08 18.32
N VAL A 167 13.65 -5.08 18.71
CA VAL A 167 13.75 -3.71 18.14
C VAL A 167 14.32 -2.68 19.12
N THR A 168 14.65 -3.11 20.35
CA THR A 168 15.31 -2.27 21.36
C THR A 168 16.51 -2.96 21.99
N GLY A 169 17.46 -2.16 22.47
CA GLY A 169 18.51 -2.62 23.37
C GLY A 169 19.06 -1.50 24.23
N ARG A 170 20.19 -1.76 24.89
CA ARG A 170 20.82 -0.75 25.72
C ARG A 170 21.25 0.42 24.85
N ASP A 171 20.66 1.58 25.10
CA ASP A 171 20.94 2.86 24.43
C ASP A 171 20.66 2.85 22.91
N TRP A 172 19.83 1.93 22.41
CA TRP A 172 19.38 1.93 21.01
C TRP A 172 17.94 1.43 20.84
N LEU A 173 17.29 1.89 19.78
CA LEU A 173 16.01 1.39 19.27
C LEU A 173 16.00 1.45 17.73
N ALA A 174 15.16 0.65 17.09
CA ALA A 174 14.96 0.61 15.64
C ALA A 174 13.60 1.23 15.25
N ILE A 175 13.53 1.88 14.09
CA ILE A 175 12.30 2.48 13.53
C ILE A 175 12.11 2.10 12.05
N GLY A 176 10.90 2.27 11.53
CA GLY A 176 10.58 2.03 10.13
C GLY A 176 10.85 0.58 9.72
N ASP A 177 11.39 0.40 8.53
CA ASP A 177 11.74 -0.92 7.99
C ASP A 177 12.74 -1.70 8.86
N ALA A 178 13.54 -1.03 9.71
CA ALA A 178 14.42 -1.74 10.66
C ALA A 178 13.65 -2.55 11.72
N THR A 179 12.35 -2.28 11.90
CA THR A 179 11.45 -3.11 12.74
C THR A 179 10.85 -4.29 11.96
N GLY A 180 10.71 -4.13 10.65
CA GLY A 180 10.19 -5.12 9.70
C GLY A 180 9.43 -4.46 8.55
N PHE A 181 9.19 -5.25 7.51
CA PHE A 181 8.44 -4.87 6.31
C PHE A 181 7.64 -6.06 5.80
N THR A 182 6.58 -5.81 5.04
CA THR A 182 5.72 -6.87 4.47
C THR A 182 5.72 -6.81 2.95
N ASN A 183 4.98 -5.86 2.39
CA ASN A 183 4.73 -5.75 0.95
C ASN A 183 4.36 -4.29 0.59
N PRO A 184 4.57 -3.85 -0.67
CA PRO A 184 4.12 -2.53 -1.12
C PRO A 184 2.59 -2.32 -1.09
N LEU A 185 1.77 -3.36 -1.00
CA LEU A 185 0.31 -3.27 -1.12
C LEU A 185 -0.29 -2.47 0.04
N TYR A 186 -1.07 -1.43 -0.27
CA TYR A 186 -1.56 -0.40 0.67
C TYR A 186 -0.47 0.47 1.32
N SER A 187 0.76 0.41 0.82
CA SER A 187 1.89 1.26 1.25
C SER A 187 2.14 1.30 2.78
N PRO A 188 2.13 0.16 3.51
CA PRO A 188 2.31 0.16 4.96
C PRO A 188 3.73 0.56 5.40
N GLY A 189 4.74 0.34 4.55
CA GLY A 189 6.15 0.63 4.88
C GLY A 189 6.43 2.11 5.18
N ILE A 190 5.62 3.02 4.66
CA ILE A 190 5.63 4.43 5.07
C ILE A 190 4.46 4.68 6.03
N ASN A 191 3.23 4.46 5.58
CA ASN A 191 2.05 5.01 6.26
C ASN A 191 1.72 4.33 7.60
N ALA A 192 1.90 3.02 7.71
CA ALA A 192 1.68 2.30 8.96
C ALA A 192 2.97 2.30 9.81
N ASN A 193 4.12 2.07 9.18
CA ASN A 193 5.41 1.97 9.86
C ASN A 193 5.93 3.32 10.39
N MET A 194 5.48 4.48 9.89
CA MET A 194 5.84 5.78 10.47
C MET A 194 5.42 5.91 11.94
N SER A 195 4.42 5.15 12.38
CA SER A 195 4.01 5.07 13.79
C SER A 195 5.16 4.65 14.73
N THR A 196 6.06 3.77 14.27
CA THR A 196 7.26 3.37 15.01
C THR A 196 8.21 4.54 15.17
N SER A 197 8.36 5.36 14.13
CA SER A 197 9.21 6.55 14.12
C SER A 197 8.65 7.63 15.05
N ILE A 198 7.34 7.85 15.02
CA ILE A 198 6.66 8.83 15.88
C ILE A 198 6.71 8.41 17.34
N TYR A 199 6.36 7.15 17.65
CA TYR A 199 6.42 6.64 19.01
C TYR A 199 7.85 6.80 19.57
N ALA A 200 8.85 6.36 18.80
CA ALA A 200 10.24 6.49 19.21
C ALA A 200 10.65 7.95 19.46
N ALA A 201 10.27 8.88 18.58
CA ALA A 201 10.57 10.30 18.72
C ALA A 201 9.95 10.89 20.00
N GLU A 202 8.67 10.64 20.26
CA GLU A 202 7.97 11.14 21.45
C GLU A 202 8.57 10.56 22.75
N MET A 203 8.85 9.26 22.76
CA MET A 203 9.44 8.57 23.91
C MET A 203 10.89 8.99 24.20
N THR A 204 11.64 9.42 23.19
CA THR A 204 13.08 9.75 23.33
C THR A 204 13.31 10.87 24.34
N LYS A 205 12.41 11.86 24.41
CA LYS A 205 12.52 12.96 25.39
C LYS A 205 12.53 12.43 26.82
N ASP A 206 11.60 11.55 27.16
CA ASP A 206 11.49 10.98 28.50
C ASP A 206 12.65 10.04 28.81
N TYR A 207 13.08 9.25 27.81
CA TYR A 207 14.23 8.37 27.92
C TYR A 207 15.52 9.12 28.25
N LEU A 208 15.77 10.25 27.57
CA LEU A 208 16.96 11.07 27.81
C LEU A 208 16.88 11.87 29.12
N SER A 209 15.67 12.24 29.55
CA SER A 209 15.45 13.06 30.75
C SER A 209 15.57 12.27 32.05
N THR A 210 15.28 10.96 32.04
CA THR A 210 15.34 10.13 33.24
C THR A 210 16.75 9.57 33.50
N LYS A 211 17.21 9.65 34.76
CA LYS A 211 18.43 8.98 35.23
C LYS A 211 18.16 7.58 35.78
N ASN A 212 16.90 7.22 35.99
CA ASN A 212 16.51 5.93 36.54
C ASN A 212 16.59 4.82 35.47
N THR A 213 17.48 3.85 35.67
CA THR A 213 17.67 2.72 34.74
C THR A 213 16.42 1.86 34.58
N SER A 214 15.62 1.69 35.63
CA SER A 214 14.34 0.96 35.55
C SER A 214 13.36 1.70 34.63
N SER A 215 13.21 3.01 34.79
CA SER A 215 12.33 3.81 33.93
C SER A 215 12.76 3.77 32.47
N LYS A 216 14.07 3.80 32.17
CA LYS A 216 14.59 3.60 30.81
C LYS A 216 14.21 2.23 30.24
N LYS A 217 14.34 1.18 31.05
CA LYS A 217 13.97 -0.19 30.65
C LYS A 217 12.47 -0.30 30.37
N ASP A 218 11.64 0.32 31.20
CA ASP A 218 10.17 0.29 31.06
C ASP A 218 9.72 0.98 29.76
N LEU A 219 10.34 2.11 29.41
CA LEU A 219 10.07 2.82 28.15
C LEU A 219 10.41 1.94 26.94
N LEU A 220 11.61 1.36 26.91
CA LEU A 220 12.02 0.46 25.82
C LEU A 220 11.12 -0.78 25.74
N GLN A 221 10.72 -1.34 26.88
CA GLN A 221 9.82 -2.50 26.92
C GLN A 221 8.42 -2.18 26.36
N LYS A 222 7.90 -0.97 26.63
CA LYS A 222 6.63 -0.51 26.03
C LYS A 222 6.74 -0.42 24.51
N TYR A 223 7.85 0.14 24.00
CA TYR A 223 8.09 0.23 22.56
C TYR A 223 8.29 -1.15 21.89
N GLU A 224 9.01 -2.07 22.55
CA GLU A 224 9.16 -3.45 22.10
C GLU A 224 7.78 -4.14 21.97
N GLN A 225 6.94 -4.01 23.00
CA GLN A 225 5.59 -4.57 23.01
C GLN A 225 4.67 -3.93 21.97
N PHE A 226 4.85 -2.63 21.72
CA PHE A 226 4.16 -1.91 20.65
C PHE A 226 4.50 -2.46 19.26
N CYS A 227 5.76 -2.82 18.99
CA CYS A 227 6.18 -3.32 17.68
C CYS A 227 5.88 -4.81 17.45
N LYS A 228 5.82 -5.62 18.53
CA LYS A 228 5.82 -7.10 18.53
C LYS A 228 4.93 -7.75 17.47
N ASP A 229 3.67 -7.32 17.39
CA ASP A 229 2.63 -7.96 16.58
C ASP A 229 2.26 -7.19 15.30
N ARG A 230 2.80 -5.98 15.10
CA ARG A 230 2.43 -5.11 13.98
C ARG A 230 2.74 -5.76 12.63
N ILE A 231 3.97 -6.23 12.46
CA ILE A 231 4.40 -6.88 11.21
C ILE A 231 3.62 -8.17 10.94
N LEU A 232 3.26 -8.92 11.99
CA LEU A 232 2.42 -10.12 11.83
C LEU A 232 1.00 -9.76 11.37
N ASN A 233 0.43 -8.68 11.90
CA ASN A 233 -0.90 -8.23 11.50
C ASN A 233 -0.92 -7.69 10.06
N LEU A 234 0.08 -6.87 9.71
CA LEU A 234 0.26 -6.37 8.35
C LEU A 234 0.55 -7.50 7.35
N GLN A 235 1.27 -8.55 7.76
CA GLN A 235 1.52 -9.70 6.90
C GLN A 235 0.23 -10.50 6.65
N ARG A 236 -0.61 -10.71 7.68
CA ARG A 236 -1.94 -11.33 7.50
C ARG A 236 -2.80 -10.53 6.53
N MET A 237 -2.79 -9.20 6.67
CA MET A 237 -3.48 -8.31 5.75
C MET A 237 -2.96 -8.47 4.32
N ASN A 238 -1.65 -8.54 4.14
CA ASN A 238 -1.05 -8.79 2.84
C ASN A 238 -1.51 -10.14 2.25
N VAL A 239 -1.37 -11.22 3.02
CA VAL A 239 -1.65 -12.59 2.55
C VAL A 239 -3.12 -12.76 2.19
N LEU A 240 -4.04 -12.23 3.01
CA LEU A 240 -5.48 -12.21 2.69
C LEU A 240 -5.73 -11.62 1.30
N ASN A 241 -5.14 -10.45 1.01
CA ASN A 241 -5.34 -9.80 -0.27
C ASN A 241 -4.78 -10.66 -1.41
N TYR A 242 -3.56 -11.19 -1.28
CA TYR A 242 -2.97 -12.07 -2.29
C TYR A 242 -3.80 -13.31 -2.59
N VAL A 243 -4.33 -13.99 -1.57
CA VAL A 243 -5.16 -15.19 -1.80
C VAL A 243 -6.52 -14.84 -2.42
N CYS A 244 -7.09 -13.68 -2.10
CA CYS A 244 -8.30 -13.17 -2.76
C CYS A 244 -8.06 -12.80 -4.24
N MET A 245 -6.87 -12.34 -4.62
CA MET A 245 -6.55 -11.96 -6.00
C MET A 245 -6.56 -13.13 -7.00
N ARG A 246 -6.56 -14.39 -6.52
CA ARG A 246 -6.69 -15.60 -7.33
C ARG A 246 -8.02 -15.72 -8.07
N SER A 247 -9.05 -14.94 -7.69
CA SER A 247 -10.33 -14.87 -8.41
C SER A 247 -10.81 -13.42 -8.55
N PRO A 248 -11.30 -12.99 -9.73
CA PRO A 248 -11.88 -11.66 -9.91
C PRO A 248 -13.14 -11.44 -9.06
N GLU A 249 -13.82 -12.50 -8.62
CA GLU A 249 -14.97 -12.38 -7.71
C GLU A 249 -14.55 -12.06 -6.28
N LEU A 250 -13.43 -12.66 -5.84
CA LEU A 250 -12.89 -12.54 -4.49
C LEU A 250 -11.95 -11.34 -4.32
N GLY A 251 -11.20 -10.97 -5.35
CA GLY A 251 -10.19 -9.92 -5.32
C GLY A 251 -10.63 -8.64 -4.62
N PRO A 252 -11.86 -8.13 -4.87
CA PRO A 252 -12.28 -6.91 -4.22
C PRO A 252 -12.80 -7.08 -2.77
N LEU A 253 -12.84 -8.29 -2.20
CA LEU A 253 -13.12 -8.50 -0.77
C LEU A 253 -12.02 -7.91 0.11
N GLY A 254 -10.76 -8.05 -0.30
CA GLY A 254 -9.61 -7.45 0.39
C GLY A 254 -9.79 -5.94 0.59
N PRO A 255 -9.95 -5.15 -0.49
CA PRO A 255 -10.27 -3.72 -0.41
C PRO A 255 -11.49 -3.41 0.45
N ILE A 256 -12.61 -4.13 0.36
CA ILE A 256 -13.80 -3.86 1.20
C ILE A 256 -13.43 -3.91 2.68
N TRP A 257 -12.82 -5.00 3.13
CA TRP A 257 -12.40 -5.16 4.52
C TRP A 257 -11.36 -4.13 4.94
N GLN A 258 -10.46 -3.79 4.02
CA GLN A 258 -9.39 -2.82 4.23
C GLN A 258 -9.93 -1.39 4.40
N TYR A 259 -10.92 -0.99 3.59
CA TYR A 259 -11.60 0.29 3.75
C TYR A 259 -12.47 0.31 5.00
N LEU A 260 -13.21 -0.77 5.28
CA LEU A 260 -14.05 -0.87 6.47
C LEU A 260 -13.23 -0.71 7.75
N CYS A 261 -12.24 -1.57 7.97
CA CYS A 261 -11.45 -1.59 9.19
C CYS A 261 -10.43 -0.45 9.23
N GLY A 262 -9.79 -0.14 8.10
CA GLY A 262 -8.75 0.87 8.01
C GLY A 262 -9.27 2.30 8.05
N THR A 263 -10.41 2.58 7.41
CA THR A 263 -10.92 3.97 7.33
C THR A 263 -12.23 4.16 8.08
N GLY A 264 -13.04 3.11 8.28
CA GLY A 264 -14.34 3.24 8.95
C GLY A 264 -14.29 3.38 10.45
N ASN A 265 -13.17 3.04 11.09
CA ASN A 265 -13.04 3.10 12.54
C ASN A 265 -13.14 4.56 13.04
N GLU A 266 -13.61 4.71 14.28
CA GLU A 266 -13.81 6.01 14.94
C GLU A 266 -12.59 6.93 14.86
N LYS A 267 -11.39 6.41 15.13
CA LYS A 267 -10.16 7.22 15.14
C LYS A 267 -9.87 7.84 13.78
N PHE A 268 -10.04 7.07 12.71
CA PHE A 268 -9.82 7.57 11.35
C PHE A 268 -10.92 8.55 10.93
N GLN A 269 -12.18 8.28 11.27
CA GLN A 269 -13.29 9.19 10.98
C GLN A 269 -13.15 10.54 11.71
N ASN A 270 -12.46 10.55 12.85
CA ASN A 270 -12.12 11.75 13.62
C ASN A 270 -10.79 12.40 13.20
N ALA A 271 -10.14 11.95 12.13
CA ALA A 271 -8.81 12.43 11.73
C ALA A 271 -8.73 13.96 11.47
N LYS A 272 -9.84 14.58 11.05
CA LYS A 272 -9.93 16.04 10.85
C LYS A 272 -9.71 16.87 12.12
N ASN A 273 -9.86 16.26 13.30
CA ASN A 273 -9.66 16.91 14.59
C ASN A 273 -8.23 16.68 15.13
N LEU A 274 -7.39 15.96 14.37
CA LEU A 274 -6.02 15.67 14.76
C LEU A 274 -5.07 16.83 14.40
N ASN A 275 -4.07 17.02 15.24
CA ASN A 275 -2.99 17.98 15.12
C ASN A 275 -1.70 17.35 15.66
N LEU A 276 -0.59 18.11 15.66
CA LEU A 276 0.70 17.57 16.10
C LEU A 276 0.72 17.12 17.57
N GLN A 277 -0.23 17.54 18.40
CA GLN A 277 -0.32 17.17 19.80
C GLN A 277 -1.03 15.84 20.04
N ASN A 278 -1.93 15.41 19.16
CA ASN A 278 -2.76 14.21 19.35
C ASN A 278 -2.76 13.23 18.16
N VAL A 279 -2.04 13.52 17.06
CA VAL A 279 -2.01 12.65 15.88
C VAL A 279 -1.48 11.23 16.18
N HIS A 280 -0.65 11.08 17.21
CA HIS A 280 -0.15 9.78 17.66
C HIS A 280 -1.29 8.84 18.08
N GLU A 281 -2.43 9.34 18.58
CA GLU A 281 -3.58 8.53 19.01
C GLU A 281 -4.15 7.69 17.85
N LEU A 282 -4.13 8.24 16.64
CA LEU A 282 -4.47 7.53 15.41
C LEU A 282 -3.28 6.68 14.95
N LEU A 283 -2.14 7.31 14.67
CA LEU A 283 -1.03 6.66 13.95
C LEU A 283 -0.49 5.42 14.66
N THR A 284 -0.43 5.43 16.00
CA THR A 284 0.05 4.29 16.78
C THR A 284 -0.95 3.13 16.83
N THR A 285 -2.22 3.34 16.49
CA THR A 285 -3.23 2.27 16.58
C THR A 285 -3.90 1.92 15.26
N TRP A 286 -3.65 2.71 14.23
CA TRP A 286 -4.29 2.57 12.93
C TRP A 286 -3.95 1.24 12.27
N ASP A 287 -2.67 0.99 11.96
CA ASP A 287 -2.20 -0.26 11.32
C ASP A 287 -3.05 -0.72 10.14
N TRP A 288 -3.64 0.24 9.42
CA TRP A 288 -4.58 -0.05 8.34
C TRP A 288 -5.76 -0.95 8.81
N GLY A 289 -6.12 -0.96 10.08
CA GLY A 289 -7.15 -1.83 10.63
C GLY A 289 -6.80 -3.33 10.62
N SER A 290 -5.55 -3.71 10.32
CA SER A 290 -5.10 -5.11 10.30
C SER A 290 -5.09 -5.77 11.69
N ASN A 291 -5.17 -4.96 12.74
CA ASN A 291 -5.27 -5.35 14.15
C ASN A 291 -6.73 -5.49 14.64
N GLN A 292 -7.74 -5.20 13.80
CA GLN A 292 -9.14 -5.27 14.22
C GLN A 292 -9.60 -6.73 14.36
N LYS A 293 -10.33 -7.03 15.45
CA LYS A 293 -10.74 -8.41 15.77
C LYS A 293 -11.58 -9.05 14.66
N GLU A 294 -12.47 -8.28 14.06
CA GLU A 294 -13.37 -8.74 12.99
C GLU A 294 -12.59 -9.07 11.71
N PHE A 295 -11.61 -8.24 11.37
CA PHE A 295 -10.67 -8.48 10.27
C PHE A 295 -9.84 -9.75 10.51
N ILE A 296 -9.29 -9.91 11.72
CA ILE A 296 -8.49 -11.08 12.08
C ILE A 296 -9.32 -12.37 12.00
N ALA A 297 -10.56 -12.34 12.48
CA ALA A 297 -11.46 -13.49 12.46
C ALA A 297 -11.79 -13.92 11.02
N PHE A 298 -12.22 -12.97 10.18
CA PHE A 298 -12.51 -13.24 8.77
C PHE A 298 -11.27 -13.70 8.00
N SER A 299 -10.16 -12.96 8.12
CA SER A 299 -8.95 -13.23 7.35
C SER A 299 -8.39 -14.62 7.58
N LYS A 300 -8.36 -15.10 8.83
CA LYS A 300 -7.89 -16.45 9.16
C LYS A 300 -8.71 -17.54 8.46
N LEU A 301 -10.03 -17.44 8.52
CA LEU A 301 -10.95 -18.41 7.91
C LEU A 301 -10.86 -18.36 6.39
N ALA A 302 -10.89 -17.16 5.80
CA ALA A 302 -10.77 -17.00 4.35
C ALA A 302 -9.42 -17.50 3.82
N MET A 303 -8.32 -17.22 4.51
CA MET A 303 -6.98 -17.71 4.13
C MET A 303 -6.89 -19.23 4.18
N GLN A 304 -7.51 -19.89 5.17
CA GLN A 304 -7.57 -21.36 5.23
C GLN A 304 -8.35 -21.95 4.06
N MET A 305 -9.47 -21.33 3.68
CA MET A 305 -10.30 -21.79 2.56
C MET A 305 -9.65 -21.54 1.19
N LEU A 306 -8.77 -20.54 1.10
CA LEU A 306 -8.10 -20.10 -0.12
C LEU A 306 -6.62 -20.48 -0.18
N ASP A 307 -6.20 -21.45 0.62
CA ASP A 307 -4.82 -21.91 0.63
C ASP A 307 -4.43 -22.50 -0.74
N GLY A 308 -3.12 -22.51 -1.01
CA GLY A 308 -2.53 -23.11 -2.20
C GLY A 308 -1.76 -22.15 -3.11
N PRO A 309 -1.11 -22.71 -4.15
CA PRO A 309 -0.24 -21.97 -5.04
C PRO A 309 -1.04 -21.01 -5.95
N PRO A 310 -0.38 -20.04 -6.60
CA PRO A 310 -1.04 -19.07 -7.49
C PRO A 310 -1.90 -19.69 -8.60
N ASP A 311 -1.42 -20.80 -9.18
CA ASP A 311 -2.00 -21.47 -10.35
C ASP A 311 -3.10 -22.47 -10.00
N ALA A 312 -3.26 -22.83 -8.72
CA ALA A 312 -4.34 -23.70 -8.29
C ALA A 312 -5.70 -23.04 -8.57
N LYS A 313 -6.56 -23.74 -9.29
CA LYS A 313 -7.92 -23.25 -9.60
C LYS A 313 -8.78 -23.30 -8.34
N LEU A 314 -9.51 -22.21 -8.10
CA LEU A 314 -10.54 -22.19 -7.06
C LEU A 314 -11.84 -22.77 -7.61
N SER A 315 -12.46 -23.68 -6.86
CA SER A 315 -13.76 -24.21 -7.23
C SER A 315 -14.86 -23.15 -7.01
N PRO A 316 -15.95 -23.15 -7.81
CA PRO A 316 -17.09 -22.27 -7.55
C PRO A 316 -17.64 -22.39 -6.13
N ILE A 317 -17.68 -23.60 -5.57
CA ILE A 317 -18.12 -23.87 -4.20
C ILE A 317 -17.23 -23.12 -3.19
N THR A 318 -15.91 -23.17 -3.36
CA THR A 318 -14.97 -22.44 -2.50
C THR A 318 -15.15 -20.93 -2.61
N ILE A 319 -15.31 -20.43 -3.85
CA ILE A 319 -15.52 -19.00 -4.13
C ILE A 319 -16.79 -18.52 -3.41
N ASP A 320 -17.91 -19.21 -3.59
CA ASP A 320 -19.18 -18.84 -2.99
C ASP A 320 -19.16 -18.95 -1.46
N ALA A 321 -18.52 -20.00 -0.92
CA ALA A 321 -18.38 -20.15 0.53
C ALA A 321 -17.60 -18.97 1.16
N VAL A 322 -16.52 -18.50 0.52
CA VAL A 322 -15.76 -17.32 1.00
C VAL A 322 -16.57 -16.03 0.87
N LYS A 323 -17.37 -15.89 -0.19
CA LYS A 323 -18.24 -14.72 -0.38
C LYS A 323 -19.32 -14.66 0.70
N CYS A 324 -19.98 -15.79 1.00
CA CYS A 324 -20.93 -15.90 2.10
C CYS A 324 -20.27 -15.60 3.46
N LEU A 325 -19.12 -16.20 3.74
CA LEU A 325 -18.34 -15.94 4.94
C LEU A 325 -18.04 -14.44 5.10
N SER A 326 -17.58 -13.78 4.03
CA SER A 326 -17.31 -12.34 4.05
C SER A 326 -18.58 -11.54 4.32
N ALA A 327 -19.70 -11.85 3.66
CA ALA A 327 -20.95 -11.12 3.82
C ALA A 327 -21.48 -11.24 5.27
N ASP A 328 -21.44 -12.43 5.86
CA ASP A 328 -21.88 -12.68 7.23
C ASP A 328 -21.03 -11.91 8.24
N HIS A 329 -19.70 -11.96 8.08
CA HIS A 329 -18.77 -11.23 8.94
C HIS A 329 -18.89 -9.71 8.77
N LEU A 330 -19.12 -9.21 7.54
CA LEU A 330 -19.36 -7.79 7.29
C LEU A 330 -20.65 -7.32 7.97
N LYS A 331 -21.73 -8.09 7.86
CA LYS A 331 -23.01 -7.77 8.52
C LYS A 331 -22.85 -7.65 10.03
N LEU A 332 -22.12 -8.58 10.64
CA LEU A 332 -21.80 -8.55 12.07
C LEU A 332 -20.90 -7.36 12.44
N ALA A 333 -19.88 -7.06 11.63
CA ALA A 333 -19.01 -5.93 11.87
C ALA A 333 -19.77 -4.60 11.78
N MET A 334 -20.65 -4.44 10.79
CA MET A 334 -21.46 -3.24 10.60
C MET A 334 -22.51 -3.07 11.71
N SER A 335 -23.15 -4.15 12.17
CA SER A 335 -24.13 -4.08 13.26
C SER A 335 -23.54 -3.67 14.60
N SER A 336 -22.21 -3.76 14.76
CA SER A 336 -21.52 -3.25 15.96
C SER A 336 -21.56 -1.72 16.12
N GLY A 337 -21.86 -0.98 15.05
CA GLY A 337 -21.83 0.50 15.03
C GLY A 337 -20.43 1.10 15.09
N LYS A 338 -19.37 0.29 15.20
CA LYS A 338 -17.97 0.71 15.28
C LYS A 338 -17.44 1.37 14.01
N TYR A 339 -18.04 1.03 12.87
CA TYR A 339 -17.57 1.45 11.56
C TYR A 339 -18.58 2.39 10.89
N THR A 340 -18.14 3.60 10.57
CA THR A 340 -18.97 4.64 9.96
C THR A 340 -18.29 5.21 8.71
N GLY A 341 -19.08 5.72 7.78
CA GLY A 341 -18.56 6.30 6.54
C GLY A 341 -19.65 6.49 5.48
N ARG A 342 -19.41 7.39 4.53
CA ARG A 342 -20.28 7.57 3.35
C ARG A 342 -19.91 6.56 2.26
N TRP A 343 -20.15 5.28 2.54
CA TRP A 343 -19.64 4.16 1.73
C TRP A 343 -20.03 4.20 0.27
N ALA A 344 -21.28 4.55 -0.04
CA ALA A 344 -21.77 4.66 -1.41
C ALA A 344 -21.07 5.77 -2.23
N GLY A 345 -20.58 6.82 -1.56
CA GLY A 345 -19.79 7.88 -2.20
C GLY A 345 -18.30 7.54 -2.33
N LEU A 346 -17.81 6.55 -1.57
CA LEU A 346 -16.41 6.13 -1.57
C LEU A 346 -16.17 4.93 -2.50
N LEU A 347 -17.11 3.99 -2.58
CA LEU A 347 -16.95 2.73 -3.31
C LEU A 347 -17.95 2.66 -4.47
N ARG A 348 -17.41 2.72 -5.69
CA ARG A 348 -18.21 2.80 -6.93
C ARG A 348 -19.04 1.57 -7.25
N TRP A 349 -18.56 0.37 -6.90
CA TRP A 349 -19.13 -0.88 -7.44
C TRP A 349 -19.36 -1.99 -6.41
N LYS A 350 -19.00 -1.80 -5.14
CA LYS A 350 -19.15 -2.84 -4.13
C LYS A 350 -19.67 -2.30 -2.82
N CYS A 351 -20.68 -3.00 -2.30
CA CYS A 351 -21.29 -2.70 -1.03
C CYS A 351 -20.47 -3.21 0.14
N VAL A 352 -20.21 -2.36 1.13
CA VAL A 352 -19.63 -2.83 2.40
C VAL A 352 -20.59 -3.65 3.25
N TYR A 353 -21.91 -3.53 3.03
CA TYR A 353 -22.93 -4.20 3.83
C TYR A 353 -23.15 -5.65 3.42
N CYS A 354 -23.08 -5.94 2.12
CA CYS A 354 -23.35 -7.28 1.60
C CYS A 354 -22.21 -7.86 0.78
N GLY A 355 -21.18 -7.09 0.42
CA GLY A 355 -20.02 -7.56 -0.35
C GLY A 355 -20.25 -7.65 -1.87
N TRP A 356 -21.46 -7.34 -2.35
CA TRP A 356 -21.88 -7.57 -3.74
C TRP A 356 -21.86 -6.31 -4.60
N LYS A 357 -21.88 -6.54 -5.92
CA LYS A 357 -22.07 -5.48 -6.92
C LYS A 357 -23.55 -5.16 -7.02
N HIS A 358 -23.89 -3.92 -6.73
CA HIS A 358 -25.20 -3.34 -6.99
C HIS A 358 -25.02 -1.84 -7.23
N THR A 359 -26.01 -1.18 -7.81
CA THR A 359 -25.90 0.26 -8.12
C THR A 359 -25.77 1.09 -6.83
N ILE A 360 -25.37 2.36 -6.96
CA ILE A 360 -25.29 3.28 -5.82
C ILE A 360 -26.69 3.42 -5.17
N GLU A 361 -27.74 3.44 -5.99
CA GLU A 361 -29.15 3.48 -5.56
C GLU A 361 -29.60 2.19 -4.84
N GLU A 362 -29.09 1.02 -5.25
CA GLU A 362 -29.34 -0.24 -4.55
C GLU A 362 -28.57 -0.30 -3.22
N SER A 363 -27.39 0.31 -3.17
CA SER A 363 -26.58 0.45 -1.95
C SER A 363 -27.27 1.29 -0.89
N THR A 364 -27.95 2.36 -1.30
CA THR A 364 -28.65 3.24 -0.37
C THR A 364 -29.95 2.61 0.13
N LYS A 365 -30.64 1.76 -0.64
CA LYS A 365 -31.83 1.04 -0.15
C LYS A 365 -31.50 0.11 1.04
N VAL A 366 -30.33 -0.53 1.04
CA VAL A 366 -29.85 -1.36 2.17
C VAL A 366 -29.65 -0.52 3.44
N LEU A 367 -29.31 0.77 3.33
CA LEU A 367 -29.12 1.68 4.47
C LEU A 367 -30.42 2.05 5.20
N TYR A 368 -31.56 1.98 4.50
CA TYR A 368 -32.84 2.47 5.01
C TYR A 368 -33.87 1.36 5.29
N GLN A 369 -33.48 0.09 5.14
CA GLN A 369 -34.35 -1.08 5.39
C GLN A 369 -33.98 -1.86 6.67
N SER A 370 -33.12 -1.31 7.54
CA SER A 370 -32.81 -1.90 8.87
C SER A 370 -33.70 -1.37 9.97
#